data_AF-A0AAC8WK50-F1
#
_entry.id   AF-A0AAC8WK50-F1
#
_cell.length_a   1.000
_cell.length_b   1.000
_cell.length_c   1.000
_cell.angle_alpha   90.00
_cell.angle_beta   90.00
_cell.angle_gamma   90.00
#
_symmetry.space_group_name_H-M   'P 1'
#
loop_
_entity.id
_entity.type
_entity.pdbx_description
1 polymer ?
#
loop_
_entity_poly.entity_id
_entity_poly.type
_entity_poly.pdbx_seq_one_letter_code
_entity_poly.pdbx_strand_id
1 'polypeptide(L)'
;MEKENVLEIEFQKVWDMWAWRVVKNDIPYSKELKEIEFNGIKVINTHKNSLFFLNSFEDGYEQLEDFELILKDEKLEIEKFIRYVNQKYGIPKRWRVEKGKKYYFLNTECEIRNIWEDKTKEDETRYNLGNYFKTEEEAQKVKEELDKFWERVRAGEIGGDE
;
A
#
# COMPACT_ATOMS: atom_id res chain seq x y z
N MET A 1 4.90 12.40 -4.42
CA MET A 1 3.54 11.86 -4.24
C MET A 1 3.43 11.39 -2.79
N GLU A 2 2.41 11.83 -2.05
CA GLU A 2 2.18 11.27 -0.70
C GLU A 2 2.02 9.75 -0.82
N LYS A 3 2.60 9.00 0.12
CA LYS A 3 2.44 7.55 0.20
C LYS A 3 1.64 7.23 1.46
N GLU A 4 0.73 6.28 1.37
CA GLU A 4 0.14 5.66 2.54
C GLU A 4 1.14 4.70 3.16
N ASN A 5 1.24 4.75 4.49
CA ASN A 5 2.05 3.79 5.24
C ASN A 5 1.49 2.38 5.04
N VAL A 6 2.36 1.43 4.76
CA VAL A 6 2.03 0.00 4.65
C VAL A 6 2.40 -0.75 5.93
N LEU A 7 3.26 -0.18 6.77
CA LEU A 7 3.61 -0.73 8.07
C LEU A 7 3.37 0.34 9.14
N GLU A 8 2.57 0.02 10.13
CA GLU A 8 2.34 0.86 11.31
C GLU A 8 2.45 0.00 12.57
N ILE A 9 3.21 0.51 13.54
CA ILE A 9 3.42 -0.13 14.84
C ILE A 9 3.08 0.90 15.89
N GLU A 10 2.23 0.49 16.83
CA GLU A 10 1.88 1.28 18.00
C GLU A 10 2.88 1.01 19.13
N PHE A 11 3.21 2.05 19.89
CA PHE A 11 4.07 1.94 21.06
C PHE A 11 3.38 2.55 22.28
N GLN A 12 3.45 1.85 23.41
CA GLN A 12 2.96 2.34 24.70
C GLN A 12 4.08 2.28 25.73
N LYS A 13 4.35 3.38 26.41
CA LYS A 13 5.40 3.43 27.44
C LYS A 13 4.97 2.61 28.67
N VAL A 14 5.83 1.72 29.14
CA VAL A 14 5.63 0.89 30.34
C VAL A 14 6.89 1.01 31.19
N TRP A 15 6.81 1.81 32.26
CA TRP A 15 7.98 2.23 33.05
C TRP A 15 9.08 2.84 32.16
N ASP A 16 10.29 2.28 32.16
CA ASP A 16 11.41 2.73 31.33
C ASP A 16 11.53 1.97 30.00
N MET A 17 10.58 1.09 29.71
CA MET A 17 10.48 0.28 28.50
C MET A 17 9.23 0.64 27.69
N TRP A 18 8.99 -0.09 26.60
CA TRP A 18 7.85 0.12 25.71
C TRP A 18 7.20 -1.20 25.35
N ALA A 19 5.88 -1.28 25.51
CA ALA A 19 5.07 -2.27 24.82
C ALA A 19 4.89 -1.83 23.36
N TRP A 20 4.75 -2.78 22.46
CA TRP A 20 4.61 -2.53 21.03
C TRP A 20 3.62 -3.52 20.41
N ARG A 21 3.00 -3.15 19.28
CA ARG A 21 2.24 -4.08 18.45
C ARG A 21 2.12 -3.58 17.02
N VAL A 22 2.15 -4.49 16.05
CA VAL A 22 1.80 -4.16 14.65
C VAL A 22 0.31 -3.87 14.57
N VAL A 23 -0.05 -2.66 14.12
CA VAL A 23 -1.44 -2.25 13.92
C VAL A 23 -1.84 -2.23 12.44
N LYS A 24 -0.85 -2.21 11.54
CA LYS A 24 -1.06 -2.30 10.09
C LYS A 24 0.13 -2.99 9.43
N ASN A 25 -0.14 -3.99 8.58
CA ASN A 25 0.85 -4.57 7.67
C ASN A 25 0.20 -4.90 6.31
N ASP A 26 0.16 -3.88 5.46
CA ASP A 26 -0.27 -3.92 4.06
C ASP A 26 0.92 -3.93 3.10
N ILE A 27 2.06 -4.46 3.54
CA ILE A 27 3.25 -4.60 2.68
C ILE A 27 2.83 -5.45 1.45
N PRO A 28 3.13 -5.01 0.22
CA PRO A 28 2.72 -5.69 -1.01
C PRO A 28 3.60 -6.93 -1.28
N TYR A 29 3.57 -7.91 -0.39
CA TYR A 29 4.30 -9.16 -0.55
C TYR A 29 3.90 -9.87 -1.86
N SER A 30 4.88 -10.52 -2.50
CA SER A 30 4.70 -11.25 -3.76
C SER A 30 5.47 -12.56 -3.72
N LYS A 31 5.52 -13.29 -4.84
CA LYS A 31 6.38 -14.48 -4.96
C LYS A 31 7.86 -14.11 -4.81
N GLU A 32 8.23 -12.90 -5.21
CA GLU A 32 9.57 -12.34 -5.18
C GLU A 32 9.85 -11.57 -3.88
N LEU A 33 8.87 -10.85 -3.34
CA LEU A 33 8.98 -10.12 -2.07
C LEU A 33 8.35 -10.92 -0.94
N LYS A 34 9.15 -11.78 -0.28
CA LYS A 34 8.70 -12.59 0.86
C LYS A 34 9.04 -11.98 2.22
N GLU A 35 10.12 -11.21 2.28
CA GLU A 35 10.63 -10.60 3.49
C GLU A 35 11.26 -9.23 3.20
N ILE A 36 11.33 -8.40 4.25
CA ILE A 36 12.06 -7.14 4.23
C ILE A 36 12.94 -7.09 5.46
N GLU A 37 14.21 -6.79 5.24
CA GLU A 37 15.23 -6.66 6.27
C GLU A 37 15.89 -5.28 6.15
N PHE A 38 16.11 -4.64 7.31
CA PHE A 38 16.86 -3.40 7.42
C PHE A 38 17.38 -3.21 8.85
N ASN A 39 18.65 -2.89 9.00
CA ASN A 39 19.32 -2.69 10.30
C ASN A 39 19.12 -3.84 11.31
N GLY A 40 19.18 -5.09 10.85
CA GLY A 40 18.99 -6.25 11.72
C GLY A 40 17.54 -6.42 12.22
N ILE A 41 16.57 -5.69 11.66
CA ILE A 41 15.14 -5.89 11.89
C ILE A 41 14.52 -6.45 10.62
N LYS A 42 13.62 -7.42 10.76
CA LYS A 42 12.97 -8.09 9.64
C LYS A 42 11.48 -8.31 9.88
N VAL A 43 10.72 -8.29 8.77
CA VAL A 43 9.33 -8.75 8.68
C VAL A 43 9.20 -9.77 7.55
N ILE A 44 8.34 -10.78 7.76
CA ILE A 44 8.13 -11.87 6.79
C ILE A 44 6.63 -12.05 6.52
N ASN A 45 6.29 -12.40 5.28
CA ASN A 45 4.90 -12.54 4.83
C ASN A 45 4.11 -13.61 5.62
N THR A 46 4.79 -14.66 6.10
CA THR A 46 4.15 -15.74 6.87
C THR A 46 3.83 -15.35 8.31
N HIS A 47 4.44 -14.29 8.84
CA HIS A 47 4.29 -13.82 10.22
C HIS A 47 4.11 -12.29 10.24
N LYS A 48 3.02 -11.82 9.61
CA LYS A 48 2.79 -10.39 9.33
C LYS A 48 2.72 -9.49 10.57
N ASN A 49 2.43 -10.06 11.74
CA ASN A 49 2.32 -9.30 12.98
C ASN A 49 3.57 -9.39 13.85
N SER A 50 4.63 -10.04 13.37
CA SER A 50 5.86 -10.27 14.11
C SER A 50 7.01 -9.44 13.55
N LEU A 51 7.89 -9.01 14.45
CA LEU A 51 9.20 -8.48 14.09
C LEU A 51 10.26 -9.55 14.40
N PHE A 52 11.34 -9.55 13.64
CA PHE A 52 12.47 -10.42 13.88
C PHE A 52 13.73 -9.58 14.05
N PHE A 53 14.50 -9.84 15.09
CA PHE A 53 15.77 -9.18 15.36
C PHE A 53 16.92 -10.11 15.04
N LEU A 54 17.98 -9.57 14.44
CA LEU A 54 19.23 -10.29 14.25
C LEU A 54 19.83 -10.57 15.63
N ASN A 55 19.97 -11.84 15.97
CA ASN A 55 20.66 -12.22 17.19
C ASN A 55 22.16 -11.90 17.02
N SER A 56 22.75 -11.22 18.01
CA SER A 56 24.17 -10.88 17.97
C SER A 56 25.11 -12.04 18.34
N PHE A 57 24.56 -13.12 18.89
CA PHE A 57 25.28 -14.31 19.38
C PHE A 57 25.10 -15.53 18.48
N GLU A 58 23.99 -15.60 17.76
CA GLU A 58 23.69 -16.64 16.77
C GLU A 58 23.57 -15.96 15.39
N ASP A 59 24.14 -16.55 14.32
CA ASP A 59 23.96 -16.07 12.94
C ASP A 59 22.52 -16.34 12.45
N GLY A 60 21.54 -15.77 13.14
CA GLY A 60 20.13 -16.09 13.02
C GLY A 60 19.23 -14.95 13.46
N TYR A 61 17.96 -15.04 13.06
CA TYR A 61 16.93 -14.08 13.42
C TYR A 61 16.00 -14.70 14.46
N GLU A 62 15.75 -13.97 15.53
CA GLU A 62 14.79 -14.35 16.56
C GLU A 62 13.52 -13.52 16.45
N GLN A 63 12.38 -14.16 16.65
CA GLN A 63 11.11 -13.45 16.71
C GLN A 63 11.06 -12.63 17.99
N LEU A 64 10.78 -11.34 17.85
CA LEU A 64 10.35 -10.51 18.97
C LEU A 64 8.87 -10.78 19.19
N GLU A 65 8.54 -11.33 20.35
CA GLU A 65 7.18 -11.69 20.68
C GLU A 65 6.37 -10.44 21.07
N ASP A 66 5.09 -10.43 20.74
CA ASP A 66 4.22 -9.26 20.92
C ASP A 66 3.95 -8.90 22.40
N PHE A 67 4.25 -9.82 23.33
CA PHE A 67 4.21 -9.59 24.77
C PHE A 67 5.53 -9.05 25.35
N GLU A 68 6.59 -8.96 24.56
CA GLU A 68 7.90 -8.48 25.03
C GLU A 68 7.94 -6.95 25.06
N LEU A 69 8.50 -6.41 26.15
CA LEU A 69 8.81 -4.99 26.25
C LEU A 69 10.16 -4.71 25.60
N ILE A 70 10.25 -3.61 24.86
CA ILE A 70 11.49 -3.16 24.22
C ILE A 70 12.11 -1.98 24.95
N LEU A 71 13.43 -1.88 24.85
CA LEU A 71 14.21 -0.74 25.31
C LEU A 71 14.02 0.47 24.36
N LYS A 72 14.41 1.63 24.86
CA LYS A 72 14.31 2.90 24.11
C LYS A 72 15.10 2.87 22.80
N ASP A 73 16.27 2.23 22.79
CA ASP A 73 17.14 2.18 21.60
C ASP A 73 16.57 1.22 20.54
N GLU A 74 16.01 0.09 20.95
CA GLU A 74 15.29 -0.84 20.07
C GLU A 74 14.07 -0.17 19.44
N LYS A 75 13.30 0.58 20.23
CA LYS A 75 12.19 1.41 19.70
C LYS A 75 12.67 2.37 18.60
N LEU A 76 13.83 3.01 18.78
CA LEU A 76 14.39 3.93 17.79
C LEU A 76 14.79 3.20 16.49
N GLU A 77 15.35 2.00 16.59
CA GLU A 77 15.66 1.17 15.41
C GLU A 77 14.38 0.69 14.71
N ILE A 78 13.35 0.28 15.45
CA ILE A 78 12.05 -0.08 14.86
C ILE A 78 11.42 1.13 14.15
N GLU A 79 11.50 2.34 14.73
CA GLU A 79 11.02 3.55 14.05
C GLU A 79 11.79 3.85 12.75
N LYS A 80 13.11 3.58 12.70
CA LYS A 80 13.90 3.67 11.46
C LYS A 80 13.46 2.62 10.44
N PHE A 81 13.24 1.39 10.89
CA PHE A 81 12.74 0.30 10.06
C PHE A 81 11.38 0.63 9.44
N ILE A 82 10.42 1.12 10.24
CA ILE A 82 9.10 1.56 9.77
C ILE A 82 9.24 2.65 8.69
N ARG A 83 10.09 3.66 8.91
CA ARG A 83 10.35 4.72 7.92
C ARG A 83 10.91 4.14 6.62
N TYR A 84 11.88 3.25 6.71
CA TYR A 84 12.46 2.58 5.53
C TYR A 84 11.40 1.82 4.75
N VAL A 85 10.60 0.98 5.43
CA VAL A 85 9.54 0.19 4.80
C VAL A 85 8.52 1.10 4.11
N ASN A 86 8.00 2.13 4.80
CA ASN A 86 7.00 3.03 4.22
C ASN A 86 7.55 3.91 3.09
N GLN A 87 8.81 4.33 3.16
CA GLN A 87 9.44 5.07 2.06
C GLN A 87 9.57 4.20 0.80
N LYS A 88 10.00 2.95 0.96
CA LYS A 88 10.29 2.04 -0.15
C LYS A 88 9.02 1.40 -0.71
N TYR A 89 8.16 0.89 0.16
CA TYR A 89 6.99 0.07 -0.19
C TYR A 89 5.65 0.76 0.06
N GLY A 90 5.65 1.98 0.60
CA GLY A 90 4.41 2.74 0.79
C GLY A 90 3.65 2.88 -0.52
N ILE A 91 2.33 2.67 -0.44
CA ILE A 91 1.44 2.70 -1.59
C ILE A 91 1.22 4.17 -1.94
N PRO A 92 1.37 4.59 -3.20
CA PRO A 92 1.02 5.95 -3.60
C PRO A 92 -0.40 6.28 -3.14
N LYS A 93 -0.54 7.33 -2.33
CA LYS A 93 -1.83 7.78 -1.84
C LYS A 93 -2.66 8.22 -3.04
N ARG A 94 -3.67 7.43 -3.35
CA ARG A 94 -4.60 7.75 -4.44
C ARG A 94 -5.38 8.98 -4.03
N TRP A 95 -5.50 9.93 -4.95
CA TRP A 95 -6.30 11.13 -4.70
C TRP A 95 -7.77 10.72 -4.63
N ARG A 96 -8.46 11.10 -3.55
CA ARG A 96 -9.92 10.99 -3.42
C ARG A 96 -10.48 12.36 -3.09
N VAL A 97 -11.55 12.76 -3.77
CA VAL A 97 -12.16 14.05 -3.52
C VAL A 97 -13.02 14.02 -2.25
N GLU A 98 -13.22 15.17 -1.63
CA GLU A 98 -14.14 15.30 -0.50
C GLU A 98 -15.59 15.15 -0.96
N LYS A 99 -16.46 14.69 -0.06
CA LYS A 99 -17.89 14.57 -0.34
C LYS A 99 -18.45 15.92 -0.81
N GLY A 100 -19.28 15.90 -1.86
CA GLY A 100 -19.87 17.11 -2.45
C GLY A 100 -18.93 17.86 -3.39
N LYS A 101 -17.83 17.25 -3.83
CA LYS A 101 -17.00 17.73 -4.95
C LYS A 101 -17.02 16.72 -6.09
N LYS A 102 -16.67 17.18 -7.29
CA LYS A 102 -16.66 16.34 -8.49
C LYS A 102 -15.35 15.61 -8.68
N TYR A 103 -15.45 14.42 -9.27
CA TYR A 103 -14.34 13.69 -9.86
C TYR A 103 -14.73 13.22 -11.27
N TYR A 104 -13.73 12.86 -12.07
CA TYR A 104 -13.91 12.40 -13.46
C TYR A 104 -13.70 10.88 -13.54
N PHE A 105 -14.38 10.22 -14.47
CA PHE A 105 -14.29 8.77 -14.69
C PHE A 105 -14.69 8.43 -16.14
N LEU A 106 -14.33 7.23 -16.59
CA LEU A 106 -14.79 6.65 -17.85
C LEU A 106 -16.06 5.84 -17.61
N ASN A 107 -17.15 6.15 -18.32
CA ASN A 107 -18.40 5.38 -18.23
C ASN A 107 -18.30 4.04 -19.00
N THR A 108 -19.40 3.30 -19.05
CA THR A 108 -19.49 2.02 -19.78
C THR A 108 -19.24 2.14 -21.29
N GLU A 109 -19.43 3.33 -21.85
CA GLU A 109 -19.17 3.65 -23.25
C GLU A 109 -17.72 4.17 -23.46
N CYS A 110 -16.88 4.09 -22.42
CA CYS A 110 -15.52 4.65 -22.38
C CYS A 110 -15.45 6.17 -22.62
N GLU A 111 -16.55 6.88 -22.34
CA GLU A 111 -16.60 8.34 -22.39
C GLU A 111 -16.24 8.95 -21.05
N ILE A 112 -15.58 10.11 -21.08
CA ILE A 112 -15.26 10.85 -19.86
C ILE A 112 -16.54 11.52 -19.34
N ARG A 113 -16.89 11.20 -18.09
CA ARG A 113 -18.00 11.80 -17.34
C ARG A 113 -17.48 12.31 -16.01
N ASN A 114 -18.28 13.15 -15.34
CA ASN A 114 -18.03 13.57 -13.97
C ASN A 114 -19.28 13.37 -13.12
N ILE A 115 -19.08 13.12 -11.84
CA ILE A 115 -20.13 12.97 -10.84
C ILE A 115 -19.64 13.55 -9.51
N TRP A 116 -20.59 13.92 -8.66
CA TRP A 116 -20.30 14.35 -7.29
C TRP A 116 -19.97 13.14 -6.42
N GLU A 117 -18.88 13.19 -5.67
CA GLU A 117 -18.56 12.18 -4.66
C GLU A 117 -19.59 12.26 -3.54
N ASP A 118 -20.39 11.20 -3.40
CA ASP A 118 -21.39 11.07 -2.35
C ASP A 118 -21.04 9.98 -1.34
N LYS A 119 -19.85 9.36 -1.47
CA LYS A 119 -19.37 8.19 -0.72
C LYS A 119 -20.30 6.99 -0.89
N THR A 120 -20.85 6.84 -2.08
CA THR A 120 -21.67 5.69 -2.44
C THR A 120 -20.79 4.46 -2.66
N LYS A 121 -21.42 3.27 -2.70
CA LYS A 121 -20.73 2.03 -3.10
C LYS A 121 -20.16 2.14 -4.52
N GLU A 122 -20.81 2.89 -5.40
CA GLU A 122 -20.34 3.10 -6.76
C GLU A 122 -19.09 4.00 -6.81
N ASP A 123 -19.05 5.06 -6.00
CA ASP A 123 -17.87 5.92 -5.88
C ASP A 123 -16.68 5.11 -5.36
N GLU A 124 -16.92 4.28 -4.33
CA GLU A 124 -15.90 3.39 -3.78
C GLU A 124 -15.43 2.36 -4.81
N THR A 125 -16.34 1.81 -5.61
CA THR A 125 -16.01 0.88 -6.70
C THR A 125 -15.12 1.55 -7.75
N ARG A 126 -15.49 2.74 -8.23
CA ARG A 126 -14.70 3.50 -9.21
C ARG A 126 -13.33 3.89 -8.67
N TYR A 127 -13.26 4.33 -7.41
CA TYR A 127 -12.00 4.63 -6.71
C TYR A 127 -11.08 3.40 -6.62
N ASN A 128 -11.63 2.25 -6.21
CA ASN A 128 -10.87 1.02 -6.05
C ASN A 128 -10.35 0.47 -7.40
N LEU A 129 -11.15 0.57 -8.46
CA LEU A 129 -10.77 0.24 -9.83
C LEU A 129 -9.71 1.19 -10.42
N GLY A 130 -9.48 2.36 -9.80
CA GLY A 130 -8.63 3.40 -10.37
C GLY A 130 -9.30 4.21 -11.49
N ASN A 131 -10.60 4.01 -11.72
CA ASN A 131 -11.41 4.79 -12.65
C ASN A 131 -11.95 6.06 -11.95
N TYR A 132 -11.03 6.87 -11.43
CA TYR A 132 -11.32 8.00 -10.55
C TYR A 132 -10.22 9.05 -10.68
N PHE A 133 -10.51 10.15 -11.36
CA PHE A 133 -9.53 11.15 -11.77
C PHE A 133 -9.86 12.52 -11.20
N LYS A 134 -8.81 13.28 -10.86
CA LYS A 134 -8.95 14.63 -10.34
C LYS A 134 -9.34 15.62 -11.43
N THR A 135 -8.85 15.38 -12.63
CA THR A 135 -9.00 16.28 -13.78
C THR A 135 -9.46 15.51 -15.00
N GLU A 136 -10.07 16.22 -15.95
CA GLU A 136 -10.46 15.64 -17.24
C GLU A 136 -9.23 15.22 -18.04
N GLU A 137 -8.13 15.95 -17.95
CA GLU A 137 -6.87 15.65 -18.62
C GLU A 137 -6.23 14.34 -18.12
N GLU A 138 -6.33 14.03 -16.83
CA GLU A 138 -5.92 12.73 -16.29
C GLU A 138 -6.77 11.59 -16.87
N ALA A 139 -8.09 11.78 -16.95
CA ALA A 139 -9.00 10.80 -17.54
C ALA A 139 -8.72 10.61 -19.04
N GLN A 140 -8.42 11.70 -19.77
CA GLN A 140 -8.10 11.69 -21.20
C GLN A 140 -6.85 10.85 -21.50
N LYS A 141 -5.79 10.97 -20.69
CA LYS A 141 -4.58 10.15 -20.86
C LYS A 141 -4.86 8.65 -20.72
N VAL A 142 -5.71 8.26 -19.76
CA VAL A 142 -6.11 6.86 -19.60
C VAL A 142 -7.00 6.40 -20.75
N LYS A 143 -7.90 7.28 -21.23
CA LYS A 143 -8.75 6.98 -22.38
C LYS A 143 -7.92 6.69 -23.63
N GLU A 144 -6.87 7.48 -23.91
CA GLU A 144 -5.99 7.27 -25.05
C GLU A 144 -5.33 5.88 -25.03
N GLU A 145 -4.88 5.41 -23.86
CA GLU A 145 -4.32 4.07 -23.72
C GLU A 145 -5.40 2.98 -23.83
N LEU A 146 -6.60 3.22 -23.29
CA LEU A 146 -7.73 2.30 -23.41
C LEU A 146 -8.21 2.16 -24.86
N ASP A 147 -8.24 3.25 -25.62
CA ASP A 147 -8.60 3.26 -27.03
C ASP A 147 -7.62 2.40 -27.84
N LYS A 148 -6.30 2.57 -27.62
CA LYS A 148 -5.25 1.72 -28.21
C LYS A 148 -5.39 0.25 -27.82
N PHE A 149 -5.69 -0.03 -26.56
CA PHE A 149 -5.96 -1.39 -26.10
C PHE A 149 -7.11 -2.02 -26.89
N TRP A 150 -8.24 -1.32 -27.03
CA TRP A 150 -9.39 -1.84 -27.76
C TRP A 150 -9.16 -1.93 -29.27
N GLU A 151 -8.32 -1.08 -29.86
CA GLU A 151 -7.87 -1.25 -31.26
C GLU A 151 -7.21 -2.61 -31.46
N ARG A 152 -6.31 -3.00 -30.55
CA ARG A 152 -5.61 -4.28 -30.59
C ARG A 152 -6.53 -5.48 -30.36
N VAL A 153 -7.49 -5.34 -29.44
CA VAL A 153 -8.55 -6.35 -29.25
C VAL A 153 -9.37 -6.53 -30.53
N ARG A 154 -9.81 -5.44 -31.17
CA ARG A 154 -10.57 -5.50 -32.44
C ARG A 154 -9.75 -6.08 -33.59
N ALA A 155 -8.44 -5.88 -33.58
CA ALA A 155 -7.51 -6.48 -34.54
C ALA A 155 -7.26 -7.99 -34.29
N GLY A 156 -7.76 -8.55 -33.18
CA GLY A 156 -7.55 -9.94 -32.80
C GLY A 156 -6.19 -10.24 -32.15
N GLU A 157 -5.38 -9.22 -31.87
CA GLU A 157 -4.05 -9.39 -31.25
C GLU A 157 -4.12 -9.78 -29.76
N ILE A 158 -5.26 -9.54 -29.12
CA ILE A 158 -5.51 -9.80 -27.70
C ILE A 158 -6.77 -10.66 -27.59
N GLY A 159 -6.65 -11.83 -26.97
CA GLY A 159 -7.79 -12.73 -26.73
C GLY A 159 -8.27 -13.50 -27.97
N GLY A 160 -7.53 -13.41 -29.09
CA GLY A 160 -7.65 -14.37 -30.18
C GLY A 160 -6.87 -15.63 -29.83
N ASP A 161 -7.57 -16.76 -29.69
CA ASP A 161 -6.93 -18.07 -29.77
C ASP A 161 -6.62 -18.33 -31.26
N GLU A 162 -5.35 -18.60 -31.60
CA GLU A 162 -5.06 -19.33 -32.85
C GLU A 162 -5.65 -20.75 -32.78
#